data_AF-A0A5P9P5H3-F1
#
_entry.id   AF-A0A5P9P5H3-F1
#
_cell.length_a   1.000
_cell.length_b   1.000
_cell.length_c   1.000
_cell.angle_alpha   90.00
_cell.angle_beta   90.00
_cell.angle_gamma   90.00
#
_symmetry.space_group_name_H-M   'P 1'
#
loop_
_entity.id
_entity.type
_entity.pdbx_description
1 polymer ?
#
loop_
_entity_poly.entity_id
_entity_poly.type
_entity_poly.pdbx_seq_one_letter_code
_entity_poly.pdbx_strand_id
1 'polypeptide(L)'
;MTSLSVEEDQALARDAVRGLEAAMDEESLTTGELFTDPEPYGRVRLNKLIHMALAWGYDESDRIPIQHSWHRYGADYGNAIPQVSELQPTEFCNLPSPDQPSISSQHGNRYPSKEEYYHFFINKVDLNRIAGLSIHAFLKEFYEEYAPPKYRSLYLANVDLQRILHNHSKSINVDQFGEEEYQDITRTVTHLHTELVSCSDEEIPQIASRVVEFTDLLEDTYMMLASRSAEDVPSSPELVIREISRVYHDTAWKYVSEIISKSTAQGTNSSELVTAASGEIEKLDSRHRGVPEQLMSLIADADLLPSPEDFDITSDPDSESGEQFVDLSEEYASLS
;
A
#
# COMPACT_ATOMS: atom_id res chain seq x y z
N MET A 1 -16.97 -11.87 26.33
CA MET A 1 -15.96 -10.79 26.36
C MET A 1 -16.71 -9.49 26.19
N THR A 2 -16.56 -8.54 27.11
CA THR A 2 -17.11 -7.19 26.95
C THR A 2 -16.37 -6.54 25.77
N SER A 3 -17.07 -5.99 24.79
CA SER A 3 -16.46 -5.18 23.72
C SER A 3 -16.24 -3.76 24.23
N LEU A 4 -15.31 -3.02 23.61
CA LEU A 4 -15.21 -1.58 23.81
C LEU A 4 -16.43 -0.88 23.21
N SER A 5 -16.73 0.34 23.66
CA SER A 5 -17.61 1.24 22.90
C SER A 5 -16.86 1.91 21.76
N VAL A 6 -17.58 2.47 20.78
CA VAL A 6 -16.96 3.23 19.67
C VAL A 6 -16.18 4.44 20.20
N GLU A 7 -16.71 5.10 21.22
CA GLU A 7 -16.06 6.24 21.88
C GLU A 7 -14.76 5.82 22.57
N GLU A 8 -14.76 4.64 23.21
CA GLU A 8 -13.56 4.07 23.85
C GLU A 8 -12.50 3.67 22.82
N ASP A 9 -12.88 3.01 21.71
CA ASP A 9 -11.97 2.70 20.59
C ASP A 9 -11.27 3.95 20.06
N GLN A 10 -12.05 5.00 19.79
CA GLN A 10 -11.51 6.27 19.31
C GLN A 10 -10.67 6.98 20.37
N ALA A 11 -11.01 6.85 21.66
CA ALA A 11 -10.23 7.45 22.74
C ALA A 11 -8.84 6.83 22.85
N LEU A 12 -8.73 5.51 22.68
CA LEU A 12 -7.45 4.81 22.68
C LEU A 12 -6.55 5.19 21.50
N ALA A 13 -7.13 5.30 20.30
CA ALA A 13 -6.40 5.80 19.13
C ALA A 13 -5.90 7.24 19.35
N ARG A 14 -6.73 8.09 19.98
CA ARG A 14 -6.32 9.46 20.37
C ARG A 14 -5.22 9.46 21.42
N ASP A 15 -5.20 8.53 22.36
CA ASP A 15 -4.10 8.46 23.34
C ASP A 15 -2.76 8.17 22.67
N ALA A 16 -2.73 7.26 21.68
CA ALA A 16 -1.53 7.01 20.88
C ALA A 16 -1.11 8.25 20.07
N VAL A 17 -2.06 9.00 19.51
CA VAL A 17 -1.80 10.28 18.83
C VAL A 17 -1.20 11.31 19.79
N ARG A 18 -1.73 11.44 21.02
CA ARG A 18 -1.17 12.36 22.01
C ARG A 18 0.24 11.96 22.45
N GLY A 19 0.51 10.67 22.57
CA GLY A 19 1.86 10.16 22.80
C GLY A 19 2.82 10.55 21.68
N LEU A 20 2.38 10.44 20.41
CA LEU A 20 3.16 10.86 19.24
C LEU A 20 3.42 12.38 19.24
N GLU A 21 2.40 13.21 19.49
CA GLU A 21 2.56 14.67 19.53
C GLU A 21 3.56 15.13 20.59
N ALA A 22 3.58 14.49 21.76
CA ALA A 22 4.59 14.77 22.79
C ALA A 22 5.98 14.27 22.39
N ALA A 23 6.08 13.13 21.69
CA ALA A 23 7.36 12.64 21.21
C ALA A 23 7.93 13.52 20.10
N MET A 24 7.07 14.05 19.22
CA MET A 24 7.46 15.02 18.19
C MET A 24 8.01 16.31 18.81
N ASP A 25 7.40 16.81 19.88
CA ASP A 25 7.87 18.00 20.60
C ASP A 25 9.26 17.78 21.22
N GLU A 26 9.46 16.67 21.94
CA GLU A 26 10.75 16.30 22.53
C GLU A 26 11.86 16.16 21.48
N GLU A 27 11.56 15.52 20.34
CA GLU A 27 12.50 15.37 19.22
C GLU A 27 12.63 16.65 18.35
N SER A 28 11.94 17.73 18.72
CA SER A 28 11.91 19.00 17.96
C SER A 28 11.46 18.84 16.50
N LEU A 29 10.58 17.87 16.23
CA LEU A 29 10.01 17.59 14.91
C LEU A 29 8.69 18.33 14.71
N THR A 30 8.59 19.09 13.62
CA THR A 30 7.33 19.67 13.19
C THR A 30 6.50 18.66 12.40
N THR A 31 5.18 18.89 12.34
CA THR A 31 4.28 18.11 11.46
C THR A 31 4.75 18.11 10.01
N GLY A 32 5.28 19.25 9.54
CA GLY A 32 5.78 19.40 8.18
C GLY A 32 7.05 18.61 7.88
N GLU A 33 7.84 18.25 8.89
CA GLU A 33 9.06 17.44 8.75
C GLU A 33 8.75 15.95 8.79
N LEU A 34 7.87 15.52 9.71
CA LEU A 34 7.52 14.09 9.84
C LEU A 34 6.57 13.62 8.73
N PHE A 35 5.72 14.51 8.22
CA PHE A 35 4.68 14.21 7.24
C PHE A 35 4.85 15.07 5.97
N THR A 36 6.06 15.11 5.41
CA THR A 36 6.38 15.86 4.18
C THR A 36 5.67 15.34 2.93
N ASP A 37 5.22 14.10 2.95
CA ASP A 37 4.66 13.46 1.77
C ASP A 37 3.33 14.14 1.35
N PRO A 38 3.11 14.37 0.04
CA PRO A 38 1.85 14.93 -0.42
C PRO A 38 0.68 14.01 -0.07
N GLU A 39 -0.51 14.58 0.11
CA GLU A 39 -1.73 13.79 0.29
C GLU A 39 -1.87 12.76 -0.85
N PRO A 40 -2.24 11.50 -0.54
CA PRO A 40 -2.70 10.98 0.74
C PRO A 40 -1.60 10.45 1.69
N TYR A 41 -0.33 10.55 1.33
CA TYR A 41 0.75 9.78 1.96
C TYR A 41 1.13 10.25 3.38
N GLY A 42 0.98 11.54 3.69
CA GLY A 42 1.15 12.03 5.07
C GLY A 42 0.19 11.32 6.03
N ARG A 43 -1.09 11.18 5.65
CA ARG A 43 -2.10 10.46 6.43
C ARG A 43 -1.81 8.95 6.49
N VAL A 44 -1.28 8.35 5.43
CA VAL A 44 -0.85 6.94 5.43
C VAL A 44 0.23 6.73 6.49
N ARG A 45 1.26 7.58 6.52
CA ARG A 45 2.36 7.51 7.49
C ARG A 45 1.86 7.67 8.92
N LEU A 46 0.99 8.64 9.18
CA LEU A 46 0.37 8.81 10.49
C LEU A 46 -0.36 7.55 10.95
N ASN A 47 -1.23 6.98 10.09
CA ASN A 47 -1.95 5.74 10.43
C ASN A 47 -0.98 4.60 10.79
N LYS A 48 0.18 4.50 10.13
CA LYS A 48 1.15 3.43 10.40
C LYS A 48 1.91 3.65 11.68
N LEU A 49 2.35 4.86 11.97
CA LEU A 49 2.95 5.20 13.26
C LEU A 49 2.01 4.87 14.41
N ILE A 50 0.72 5.20 14.26
CA ILE A 50 -0.27 4.84 15.28
C ILE A 50 -0.51 3.33 15.33
N HIS A 51 -0.56 2.63 14.19
CA HIS A 51 -0.62 1.16 14.20
C HIS A 51 0.56 0.55 14.96
N MET A 52 1.78 1.03 14.76
CA MET A 52 2.99 0.54 15.46
C MET A 52 2.85 0.70 16.97
N ALA A 53 2.36 1.86 17.43
CA ALA A 53 2.14 2.12 18.85
C ALA A 53 1.04 1.24 19.44
N LEU A 54 -0.09 1.14 18.73
CA LEU A 54 -1.19 0.29 19.14
C LEU A 54 -0.73 -1.16 19.21
N ALA A 55 -0.04 -1.68 18.18
CA ALA A 55 0.52 -3.02 18.09
C ALA A 55 1.58 -3.31 19.17
N TRP A 56 2.44 -2.34 19.52
CA TRP A 56 3.41 -2.49 20.62
C TRP A 56 2.74 -2.70 21.97
N GLY A 57 1.61 -2.04 22.20
CA GLY A 57 0.84 -2.19 23.42
C GLY A 57 0.18 -3.56 23.60
N TYR A 58 0.38 -4.55 22.70
CA TYR A 58 -0.27 -5.85 22.80
C TYR A 58 0.56 -6.88 23.57
N ASP A 59 -0.08 -7.50 24.56
CA ASP A 59 0.12 -8.92 24.83
C ASP A 59 -1.04 -9.65 24.15
N GLU A 60 -0.75 -10.51 23.16
CA GLU A 60 -1.72 -11.01 22.16
C GLU A 60 -2.96 -11.70 22.77
N SER A 61 -2.92 -12.13 24.03
CA SER A 61 -3.98 -12.92 24.64
C SER A 61 -5.07 -12.14 25.41
N ASP A 62 -4.89 -10.85 25.74
CA ASP A 62 -5.69 -10.24 26.83
C ASP A 62 -6.43 -8.91 26.52
N ARG A 63 -6.32 -8.36 25.30
CA ARG A 63 -6.91 -7.04 24.94
C ARG A 63 -7.99 -7.14 23.85
N ILE A 64 -8.95 -6.23 23.89
CA ILE A 64 -9.98 -6.11 22.84
C ILE A 64 -9.34 -5.30 21.71
N PRO A 65 -9.34 -5.78 20.46
CA PRO A 65 -8.73 -5.04 19.37
C PRO A 65 -9.48 -3.73 19.13
N ILE A 66 -8.73 -2.63 18.93
CA ILE A 66 -9.29 -1.37 18.45
C ILE A 66 -9.77 -1.57 17.02
N GLN A 67 -10.92 -1.01 16.66
CA GLN A 67 -11.49 -1.14 15.32
C GLN A 67 -10.52 -0.70 14.21
N HIS A 68 -10.16 -1.65 13.34
CA HIS A 68 -9.34 -1.43 12.14
C HIS A 68 -9.48 -2.59 11.15
N SER A 69 -8.99 -2.37 9.93
CA SER A 69 -8.77 -3.40 8.91
C SER A 69 -7.57 -3.03 8.06
N TRP A 70 -7.06 -3.98 7.25
CA TRP A 70 -5.96 -3.74 6.33
C TRP A 70 -6.49 -3.40 4.93
N HIS A 71 -6.14 -2.23 4.40
CA HIS A 71 -6.62 -1.68 3.13
C HIS A 71 -5.45 -1.41 2.16
N ARG A 72 -5.64 -0.53 1.15
CA ARG A 72 -4.67 -0.25 0.07
C ARG A 72 -3.25 0.04 0.55
N TYR A 73 -3.11 0.75 1.66
CA TYR A 73 -1.81 1.08 2.22
C TYR A 73 -1.52 0.34 3.51
N GLY A 74 -2.21 -0.76 3.83
CA GLY A 74 -2.10 -1.51 5.09
C GLY A 74 -3.13 -1.10 6.14
N ALA A 75 -2.83 -1.29 7.44
CA ALA A 75 -3.75 -1.01 8.55
C ALA A 75 -4.36 0.41 8.50
N ASP A 76 -5.68 0.51 8.59
CA ASP A 76 -6.46 1.76 8.58
C ASP A 76 -7.46 1.76 9.74
N TYR A 77 -7.44 2.84 10.51
CA TYR A 77 -8.30 3.07 11.68
C TYR A 77 -9.42 4.08 11.35
N GLY A 78 -9.57 4.47 10.08
CA GLY A 78 -10.62 5.36 9.60
C GLY A 78 -10.59 6.72 10.29
N ASN A 79 -11.73 7.09 10.89
CA ASN A 79 -11.91 8.38 11.56
C ASN A 79 -11.39 8.40 13.01
N ALA A 80 -10.85 7.29 13.52
CA ALA A 80 -10.23 7.28 14.84
C ALA A 80 -8.89 8.04 14.84
N ILE A 81 -8.26 8.16 13.67
CA ILE A 81 -7.02 8.91 13.46
C ILE A 81 -7.34 10.25 12.80
N PRO A 82 -6.88 11.37 13.38
CA PRO A 82 -7.16 12.70 12.85
C PRO A 82 -6.44 12.94 11.51
N GLN A 83 -6.76 14.07 10.87
CA GLN A 83 -5.97 14.54 9.74
C GLN A 83 -4.59 15.02 10.19
N VAL A 84 -3.59 14.93 9.31
CA VAL A 84 -2.22 15.40 9.62
C VAL A 84 -2.21 16.88 10.00
N SER A 85 -3.05 17.70 9.37
CA SER A 85 -3.19 19.13 9.66
C SER A 85 -3.72 19.44 11.07
N GLU A 86 -4.33 18.47 11.74
CA GLU A 86 -4.85 18.61 13.10
C GLU A 86 -3.80 18.28 14.16
N LEU A 87 -2.66 17.68 13.78
CA LEU A 87 -1.58 17.36 14.70
C LEU A 87 -0.85 18.62 15.16
N GLN A 88 -0.62 18.71 16.46
CA GLN A 88 0.12 19.81 17.08
C GLN A 88 1.13 19.22 18.06
N PRO A 89 2.45 19.26 17.77
CA PRO A 89 3.47 18.95 18.75
C PRO A 89 3.17 19.67 20.07
N THR A 90 3.13 18.91 21.15
CA THR A 90 2.64 19.40 22.45
C THR A 90 3.56 18.87 23.55
N GLU A 91 4.19 19.76 24.31
CA GLU A 91 5.04 19.38 25.45
C GLU A 91 4.34 18.34 26.34
N PHE A 92 5.09 17.31 26.74
CA PHE A 92 4.58 16.20 27.53
C PHE A 92 3.83 16.64 28.80
N CYS A 93 4.32 17.68 29.48
CA CYS A 93 3.73 18.22 30.71
C CYS A 93 2.35 18.89 30.51
N ASN A 94 1.99 19.22 29.26
CA ASN A 94 0.69 19.79 28.90
C ASN A 94 -0.34 18.72 28.51
N LEU A 95 0.04 17.45 28.47
CA LEU A 95 -0.90 16.36 28.21
C LEU A 95 -1.86 16.18 29.40
N PRO A 96 -3.18 16.06 29.16
CA PRO A 96 -4.14 15.82 30.22
C PRO A 96 -4.08 14.37 30.70
N SER A 97 -3.86 14.19 32.02
CA SER A 97 -3.77 12.88 32.69
C SER A 97 -2.91 11.87 31.91
N PRO A 98 -1.60 12.16 31.73
CA PRO A 98 -0.74 11.38 30.85
C PRO A 98 -0.52 9.95 31.34
N ASP A 99 -0.64 9.73 32.65
CA ASP A 99 -0.46 8.46 33.37
C ASP A 99 -1.66 7.51 33.27
N GLN A 100 -2.75 7.93 32.63
CA GLN A 100 -3.98 7.14 32.52
C GLN A 100 -4.52 7.11 31.08
N PRO A 101 -5.02 5.95 30.61
CA PRO A 101 -5.73 5.87 29.35
C PRO A 101 -7.11 6.55 29.44
N SER A 102 -7.57 7.11 28.33
CA SER A 102 -8.80 7.92 28.22
C SER A 102 -10.08 7.09 28.13
N ILE A 103 -10.11 5.92 28.76
CA ILE A 103 -11.25 5.00 28.76
C ILE A 103 -11.70 4.65 30.18
N SER A 104 -12.82 3.96 30.29
CA SER A 104 -13.35 3.57 31.60
C SER A 104 -12.38 2.66 32.38
N SER A 105 -12.38 2.78 33.71
CA SER A 105 -11.51 1.99 34.59
C SER A 105 -11.75 0.48 34.53
N GLN A 106 -12.88 0.03 33.96
CA GLN A 106 -13.15 -1.39 33.72
C GLN A 106 -12.17 -2.01 32.72
N HIS A 107 -11.67 -1.18 31.79
CA HIS A 107 -10.79 -1.57 30.71
C HIS A 107 -9.42 -0.87 30.78
N GLY A 108 -9.31 0.25 31.50
CA GLY A 108 -8.10 1.09 31.55
C GLY A 108 -6.80 0.34 31.82
N ASN A 109 -6.77 -0.58 32.79
CA ASN A 109 -5.53 -1.33 33.10
C ASN A 109 -5.06 -2.26 31.96
N ARG A 110 -5.88 -2.44 30.92
CA ARG A 110 -5.58 -3.22 29.73
C ARG A 110 -5.16 -2.36 28.55
N TYR A 111 -4.89 -1.07 28.71
CA TYR A 111 -4.42 -0.24 27.60
C TYR A 111 -3.30 0.68 28.06
N PRO A 112 -2.34 1.00 27.16
CA PRO A 112 -1.28 1.92 27.49
C PRO A 112 -1.85 3.33 27.69
N SER A 113 -1.28 4.04 28.64
CA SER A 113 -1.48 5.48 28.86
C SER A 113 -0.80 6.31 27.77
N LYS A 114 -1.06 7.62 27.74
CA LYS A 114 -0.41 8.55 26.80
C LYS A 114 1.10 8.62 27.07
N GLU A 115 1.50 8.52 28.33
CA GLU A 115 2.90 8.45 28.77
C GLU A 115 3.60 7.21 28.24
N GLU A 116 2.95 6.04 28.28
CA GLU A 116 3.51 4.82 27.73
C GLU A 116 3.68 4.90 26.20
N TYR A 117 2.71 5.49 25.49
CA TYR A 117 2.85 5.73 24.05
C TYR A 117 3.93 6.76 23.73
N TYR A 118 4.04 7.84 24.50
CA TYR A 118 5.13 8.80 24.39
C TYR A 118 6.49 8.10 24.51
N HIS A 119 6.67 7.28 25.55
CA HIS A 119 7.91 6.52 25.74
C HIS A 119 8.13 5.45 24.68
N PHE A 120 7.08 4.86 24.11
CA PHE A 120 7.23 3.99 22.94
C PHE A 120 7.83 4.76 21.77
N PHE A 121 7.28 5.92 21.41
CA PHE A 121 7.79 6.70 20.30
C PHE A 121 9.22 7.20 20.53
N ILE A 122 9.57 7.64 21.74
CA ILE A 122 10.95 8.08 22.04
C ILE A 122 11.95 6.93 22.08
N ASN A 123 11.59 5.78 22.66
CA ASN A 123 12.57 4.73 22.96
C ASN A 123 12.61 3.59 21.94
N LYS A 124 11.55 3.43 21.13
CA LYS A 124 11.40 2.28 20.21
C LYS A 124 11.28 2.70 18.75
N VAL A 125 10.93 3.96 18.48
CA VAL A 125 10.71 4.46 17.13
C VAL A 125 11.70 5.57 16.84
N ASP A 126 12.54 5.40 15.82
CA ASP A 126 13.42 6.47 15.37
C ASP A 126 12.63 7.44 14.45
N LEU A 127 11.94 8.42 15.05
CA LEU A 127 11.09 9.37 14.32
C LEU A 127 11.89 10.22 13.33
N ASN A 128 13.11 10.62 13.69
CA ASN A 128 14.00 11.38 12.83
C ASN A 128 14.40 10.59 11.58
N ARG A 129 14.76 9.31 11.74
CA ARG A 129 15.03 8.43 10.60
C ARG A 129 13.78 8.23 9.74
N ILE A 130 12.63 7.98 10.37
CA ILE A 130 11.37 7.77 9.64
C ILE A 130 11.01 9.01 8.81
N ALA A 131 11.16 10.22 9.35
CA ALA A 131 10.93 11.47 8.63
C ALA A 131 11.77 11.57 7.34
N GLY A 132 12.99 11.03 7.34
CA GLY A 132 13.87 10.98 6.16
C GLY A 132 13.55 9.90 5.13
N LEU A 133 12.69 8.92 5.44
CA LEU A 133 12.33 7.85 4.51
C LEU A 133 11.31 8.32 3.47
N SER A 134 11.46 7.86 2.22
CA SER A 134 10.36 7.93 1.27
C SER A 134 9.19 7.08 1.74
N ILE A 135 7.96 7.43 1.36
CA ILE A 135 6.77 6.67 1.78
C ILE A 135 6.86 5.18 1.44
N HIS A 136 7.40 4.80 0.28
CA HIS A 136 7.53 3.40 -0.13
C HIS A 136 8.58 2.64 0.70
N ALA A 137 9.69 3.29 1.06
CA ALA A 137 10.69 2.69 1.95
C ALA A 137 10.12 2.48 3.36
N PHE A 138 9.40 3.49 3.88
CA PHE A 138 8.71 3.38 5.16
C PHE A 138 7.64 2.27 5.15
N LEU A 139 6.82 2.19 4.10
CA LEU A 139 5.80 1.14 3.97
C LEU A 139 6.43 -0.25 3.88
N LYS A 140 7.56 -0.41 3.19
CA LYS A 140 8.29 -1.68 3.12
C LYS A 140 8.72 -2.16 4.51
N GLU A 141 9.41 -1.31 5.28
CA GLU A 141 9.80 -1.63 6.65
C GLU A 141 8.58 -1.92 7.54
N PHE A 142 7.50 -1.14 7.39
CA PHE A 142 6.26 -1.36 8.13
C PHE A 142 5.61 -2.72 7.80
N TYR A 143 5.58 -3.13 6.53
CA TYR A 143 4.96 -4.40 6.14
C TYR A 143 5.78 -5.61 6.57
N GLU A 144 7.12 -5.52 6.53
CA GLU A 144 8.00 -6.60 7.01
C GLU A 144 7.69 -7.00 8.46
N GLU A 145 7.44 -6.01 9.32
CA GLU A 145 7.19 -6.21 10.74
C GLU A 145 5.70 -6.46 11.04
N TYR A 146 4.80 -5.60 10.53
CA TYR A 146 3.41 -5.51 11.02
C TYR A 146 2.37 -6.11 10.08
N ALA A 147 2.68 -6.39 8.80
CA ALA A 147 1.68 -6.95 7.91
C ALA A 147 1.20 -8.31 8.41
N PRO A 148 -0.11 -8.62 8.29
CA PRO A 148 -0.63 -9.92 8.66
C PRO A 148 0.13 -10.99 7.89
N PRO A 149 0.64 -12.06 8.54
CA PRO A 149 1.50 -13.05 7.89
C PRO A 149 0.92 -13.60 6.58
N LYS A 150 -0.42 -13.74 6.53
CA LYS A 150 -1.19 -14.18 5.37
C LYS A 150 -1.03 -13.30 4.11
N TYR A 151 -0.82 -11.99 4.28
CA TYR A 151 -0.80 -11.01 3.18
C TYR A 151 0.53 -10.25 3.05
N ARG A 152 1.50 -10.53 3.93
CA ARG A 152 2.75 -9.78 4.02
C ARG A 152 3.50 -9.73 2.69
N SER A 153 3.78 -10.88 2.10
CA SER A 153 4.53 -10.97 0.84
C SER A 153 3.81 -10.25 -0.29
N LEU A 154 2.48 -10.33 -0.35
CA LEU A 154 1.68 -9.61 -1.34
C LEU A 154 1.76 -8.08 -1.19
N TYR A 155 1.71 -7.56 0.05
CA TYR A 155 1.94 -6.13 0.30
C TYR A 155 3.35 -5.69 -0.09
N LEU A 156 4.37 -6.53 0.17
CA LEU A 156 5.76 -6.26 -0.19
C LEU A 156 5.97 -6.24 -1.71
N ALA A 157 5.42 -7.21 -2.43
CA ALA A 157 5.49 -7.23 -3.89
C ALA A 157 4.78 -6.01 -4.51
N ASN A 158 3.60 -5.65 -3.98
CA ASN A 158 2.88 -4.46 -4.45
C ASN A 158 3.62 -3.15 -4.12
N VAL A 159 4.27 -3.00 -2.95
CA VAL A 159 5.00 -1.75 -2.63
C VAL A 159 6.23 -1.57 -3.52
N ASP A 160 6.89 -2.67 -3.90
CA ASP A 160 8.01 -2.63 -4.84
C ASP A 160 7.54 -2.15 -6.23
N LEU A 161 6.38 -2.61 -6.72
CA LEU A 161 5.76 -2.10 -7.96
C LEU A 161 5.34 -0.62 -7.84
N GLN A 162 4.65 -0.25 -6.75
CA GLN A 162 4.21 1.14 -6.51
C GLN A 162 5.40 2.11 -6.49
N ARG A 163 6.53 1.70 -5.92
CA ARG A 163 7.77 2.49 -5.91
C ARG A 163 8.28 2.77 -7.33
N ILE A 164 8.29 1.76 -8.21
CA ILE A 164 8.71 1.92 -9.61
C ILE A 164 7.79 2.93 -10.31
N LEU A 165 6.47 2.70 -10.23
CA LEU A 165 5.46 3.57 -10.86
C LEU A 165 5.55 5.02 -10.36
N HIS A 166 5.73 5.21 -9.05
CA HIS A 166 5.89 6.53 -8.46
C HIS A 166 7.15 7.25 -8.92
N ASN A 167 8.27 6.54 -9.04
CA ASN A 167 9.52 7.12 -9.50
C ASN A 167 9.41 7.51 -10.99
N HIS A 168 8.94 6.60 -11.83
CA HIS A 168 8.83 6.82 -13.27
C HIS A 168 7.72 7.82 -13.64
N SER A 169 6.66 7.97 -12.83
CA SER A 169 5.65 9.02 -13.01
C SER A 169 6.13 10.43 -12.64
N LYS A 170 7.26 10.56 -11.95
CA LYS A 170 7.91 11.85 -11.66
C LYS A 170 8.95 12.21 -12.71
N SER A 171 9.72 11.22 -13.13
CA SER A 171 10.77 11.38 -14.12
C SER A 171 11.16 10.00 -14.67
N ILE A 172 11.18 9.88 -15.99
CA ILE A 172 11.78 8.73 -16.66
C ILE A 172 12.73 9.23 -17.74
N ASN A 173 13.96 8.72 -17.75
CA ASN A 173 14.92 9.08 -18.79
C ASN A 173 14.88 8.01 -19.88
N VAL A 174 14.08 8.26 -20.92
CA VAL A 174 13.90 7.32 -22.04
C VAL A 174 15.23 6.95 -22.70
N ASP A 175 16.17 7.90 -22.83
CA ASP A 175 17.50 7.63 -23.41
C ASP A 175 18.35 6.64 -22.60
N GLN A 176 18.01 6.44 -21.32
CA GLN A 176 18.69 5.53 -20.41
C GLN A 176 17.82 4.32 -20.05
N PHE A 177 16.58 4.26 -20.54
CA PHE A 177 15.66 3.20 -20.25
C PHE A 177 15.81 2.10 -21.31
N GLY A 178 16.48 1.01 -20.96
CA GLY A 178 16.76 -0.08 -21.89
C GLY A 178 16.16 -1.42 -21.46
N GLU A 179 16.70 -2.48 -22.05
CA GLU A 179 16.26 -3.86 -21.80
C GLU A 179 16.44 -4.28 -20.34
N GLU A 180 17.52 -3.84 -19.67
CA GLU A 180 17.79 -4.19 -18.27
C GLU A 180 16.73 -3.61 -17.34
N GLU A 181 16.40 -2.31 -17.49
CA GLU A 181 15.34 -1.67 -16.72
C GLU A 181 13.97 -2.31 -16.99
N TYR A 182 13.67 -2.65 -18.25
CA TYR A 182 12.46 -3.37 -18.59
C TYR A 182 12.38 -4.75 -17.92
N GLN A 183 13.45 -5.55 -17.97
CA GLN A 183 13.52 -6.85 -17.31
C GLN A 183 13.31 -6.76 -15.80
N ASP A 184 13.83 -5.71 -15.14
CA ASP A 184 13.61 -5.50 -13.70
C ASP A 184 12.15 -5.22 -13.36
N ILE A 185 11.44 -4.53 -14.24
CA ILE A 185 9.99 -4.31 -14.11
C ILE A 185 9.23 -5.61 -14.28
N THR A 186 9.53 -6.38 -15.32
CA THR A 186 8.90 -7.69 -15.56
C THR A 186 9.14 -8.66 -14.40
N ARG A 187 10.35 -8.68 -13.81
CA ARG A 187 10.62 -9.46 -12.58
C ARG A 187 9.76 -9.00 -11.42
N THR A 188 9.58 -7.68 -11.26
CA THR A 188 8.73 -7.12 -10.19
C THR A 188 7.25 -7.49 -10.39
N VAL A 189 6.76 -7.42 -11.63
CA VAL A 189 5.39 -7.81 -12.00
C VAL A 189 5.18 -9.32 -11.79
N THR A 190 6.10 -10.15 -12.29
CA THR A 190 6.09 -11.60 -12.12
C THR A 190 6.06 -12.00 -10.64
N HIS A 191 6.86 -11.32 -9.80
CA HIS A 191 6.86 -11.54 -8.37
C HIS A 191 5.48 -11.19 -7.75
N LEU A 192 4.87 -10.07 -8.14
CA LEU A 192 3.51 -9.74 -7.70
C LEU A 192 2.49 -10.80 -8.11
N HIS A 193 2.55 -11.30 -9.34
CA HIS A 193 1.66 -12.37 -9.82
C HIS A 193 1.83 -13.66 -9.02
N THR A 194 3.08 -14.03 -8.75
CA THR A 194 3.40 -15.20 -7.92
C THR A 194 2.78 -15.10 -6.54
N GLU A 195 2.87 -13.93 -5.90
CA GLU A 195 2.28 -13.69 -4.58
C GLU A 195 0.74 -13.63 -4.60
N LEU A 196 0.12 -13.17 -5.70
CA LEU A 196 -1.34 -13.22 -5.86
C LEU A 196 -1.85 -14.66 -5.94
N VAL A 197 -1.22 -15.49 -6.78
CA VAL A 197 -1.63 -16.89 -6.99
C VAL A 197 -1.31 -17.75 -5.76
N SER A 198 -0.20 -17.48 -5.08
CA SER A 198 0.24 -18.22 -3.90
C SER A 198 -0.40 -17.74 -2.59
N CYS A 199 -1.22 -16.68 -2.63
CA CYS A 199 -1.87 -16.15 -1.45
C CYS A 199 -2.82 -17.20 -0.85
N SER A 200 -2.68 -17.46 0.46
CA SER A 200 -3.53 -18.43 1.18
C SER A 200 -4.97 -17.95 1.42
N ASP A 201 -5.35 -16.79 0.92
CA ASP A 201 -6.75 -16.34 0.88
C ASP A 201 -7.41 -16.82 -0.41
N GLU A 202 -8.37 -17.73 -0.31
CA GLU A 202 -9.01 -18.34 -1.49
C GLU A 202 -9.66 -17.33 -2.44
N GLU A 203 -10.08 -16.14 -1.95
CA GLU A 203 -10.67 -15.09 -2.79
C GLU A 203 -9.62 -14.34 -3.64
N ILE A 204 -8.34 -14.30 -3.22
CA ILE A 204 -7.30 -13.52 -3.90
C ILE A 204 -6.86 -14.13 -5.24
N PRO A 205 -6.52 -15.45 -5.34
CA PRO A 205 -6.19 -16.07 -6.62
C PRO A 205 -7.32 -15.96 -7.65
N GLN A 206 -8.58 -15.97 -7.21
CA GLN A 206 -9.74 -15.87 -8.11
C GLN A 206 -9.83 -14.53 -8.85
N ILE A 207 -9.21 -13.48 -8.32
CA ILE A 207 -9.18 -12.16 -8.95
C ILE A 207 -7.81 -11.81 -9.53
N ALA A 208 -6.83 -12.73 -9.47
CA ALA A 208 -5.47 -12.49 -9.93
C ALA A 208 -5.44 -12.09 -11.42
N SER A 209 -6.25 -12.73 -12.26
CA SER A 209 -6.38 -12.40 -13.69
C SER A 209 -6.73 -10.94 -13.94
N ARG A 210 -7.49 -10.31 -13.05
CA ARG A 210 -7.83 -8.89 -13.16
C ARG A 210 -6.63 -8.01 -12.90
N VAL A 211 -5.73 -8.40 -12.00
CA VAL A 211 -4.49 -7.65 -11.75
C VAL A 211 -3.52 -7.86 -12.91
N VAL A 212 -3.42 -9.10 -13.41
CA VAL A 212 -2.60 -9.47 -14.57
C VAL A 212 -2.95 -8.60 -15.78
N GLU A 213 -4.23 -8.45 -16.12
CA GLU A 213 -4.67 -7.62 -17.25
C GLU A 213 -4.15 -6.17 -17.19
N PHE A 214 -4.06 -5.57 -15.99
CA PHE A 214 -3.51 -4.22 -15.83
C PHE A 214 -1.98 -4.21 -15.91
N THR A 215 -1.31 -5.23 -15.39
CA THR A 215 0.14 -5.32 -15.42
C THR A 215 0.67 -5.71 -16.79
N ASP A 216 -0.08 -6.46 -17.60
CA ASP A 216 0.28 -6.76 -18.99
C ASP A 216 0.38 -5.45 -19.78
N LEU A 217 -0.62 -4.57 -19.64
CA LEU A 217 -0.59 -3.22 -20.23
C LEU A 217 0.58 -2.37 -19.73
N LEU A 218 0.95 -2.54 -18.46
CA LEU A 218 2.11 -1.86 -17.89
C LEU A 218 3.42 -2.35 -18.52
N GLU A 219 3.57 -3.66 -18.65
CA GLU A 219 4.72 -4.30 -19.27
C GLU A 219 4.82 -3.90 -20.75
N ASP A 220 3.72 -3.94 -21.50
CA ASP A 220 3.63 -3.45 -22.88
C ASP A 220 4.10 -2.00 -23.00
N THR A 221 3.64 -1.13 -22.09
CA THR A 221 4.04 0.29 -22.07
C THR A 221 5.55 0.42 -21.85
N TYR A 222 6.13 -0.34 -20.92
CA TYR A 222 7.57 -0.28 -20.67
C TYR A 222 8.41 -0.94 -21.76
N MET A 223 7.91 -2.00 -22.39
CA MET A 223 8.56 -2.61 -23.55
C MET A 223 8.70 -1.60 -24.68
N MET A 224 7.64 -0.83 -24.96
CA MET A 224 7.68 0.24 -25.97
C MET A 224 8.63 1.36 -25.58
N LEU A 225 8.72 1.71 -24.30
CA LEU A 225 9.71 2.69 -23.82
C LEU A 225 11.16 2.20 -23.97
N ALA A 226 11.42 0.91 -23.70
CA ALA A 226 12.76 0.32 -23.85
C ALA A 226 13.20 0.18 -25.30
N SER A 227 12.24 0.10 -26.22
CA SER A 227 12.50 -0.15 -27.65
C SER A 227 12.64 1.13 -28.48
N ARG A 228 12.44 2.31 -27.87
CA ARG A 228 12.39 3.61 -28.57
C ARG A 228 13.48 4.56 -28.10
N SER A 229 13.89 5.45 -28.99
CA SER A 229 14.72 6.60 -28.62
C SER A 229 13.87 7.73 -28.05
N ALA A 230 14.44 8.64 -27.25
CA ALA A 230 13.67 9.78 -26.73
C ALA A 230 13.16 10.73 -27.84
N GLU A 231 13.72 10.66 -29.06
CA GLU A 231 13.23 11.42 -30.22
C GLU A 231 11.91 10.83 -30.79
N ASP A 232 11.65 9.55 -30.52
CA ASP A 232 10.51 8.78 -31.05
C ASP A 232 9.37 8.58 -30.02
N VAL A 233 9.59 8.97 -28.76
CA VAL A 233 8.57 8.92 -27.70
C VAL A 233 7.89 10.29 -27.60
N PRO A 234 6.54 10.36 -27.61
CA PRO A 234 5.84 11.62 -27.47
C PRO A 234 6.16 12.33 -26.16
N SER A 235 5.94 13.64 -26.17
CA SER A 235 6.27 14.49 -25.04
C SER A 235 5.47 14.09 -23.79
N SER A 236 6.15 13.52 -22.80
CA SER A 236 5.71 13.22 -21.41
C SER A 236 5.24 11.76 -21.13
N PRO A 237 6.09 10.74 -21.30
CA PRO A 237 5.81 9.36 -20.85
C PRO A 237 5.46 9.27 -19.35
N GLU A 238 5.97 10.20 -18.52
CA GLU A 238 5.64 10.28 -17.10
C GLU A 238 4.14 10.48 -16.86
N LEU A 239 3.43 11.20 -17.75
CA LEU A 239 1.98 11.41 -17.62
C LEU A 239 1.21 10.11 -17.84
N VAL A 240 1.65 9.30 -18.81
CA VAL A 240 1.06 7.99 -19.10
C VAL A 240 1.28 7.06 -17.91
N ILE A 241 2.53 6.96 -17.43
CA ILE A 241 2.87 6.12 -16.27
C ILE A 241 2.11 6.57 -15.02
N ARG A 242 1.95 7.89 -14.80
CA ARG A 242 1.15 8.42 -13.70
C ARG A 242 -0.31 7.98 -13.77
N GLU A 243 -0.88 7.97 -14.97
CA GLU A 243 -2.27 7.55 -15.16
C GLU A 243 -2.43 6.04 -15.00
N ILE A 244 -1.49 5.23 -15.53
CA ILE A 244 -1.46 3.78 -15.28
C ILE A 244 -1.39 3.51 -13.78
N SER A 245 -0.48 4.19 -13.06
CA SER A 245 -0.32 4.06 -11.61
C SER A 245 -1.61 4.39 -10.86
N ARG A 246 -2.27 5.51 -11.23
CA ARG A 246 -3.54 5.92 -10.63
C ARG A 246 -4.63 4.88 -10.85
N VAL A 247 -4.80 4.42 -12.09
CA VAL A 247 -5.82 3.42 -12.44
C VAL A 247 -5.56 2.12 -11.71
N TYR A 248 -4.33 1.56 -11.79
CA TYR A 248 -3.93 0.36 -11.07
C TYR A 248 -4.29 0.44 -9.58
N HIS A 249 -3.94 1.55 -8.93
CA HIS A 249 -4.17 1.74 -7.50
C HIS A 249 -5.65 1.89 -7.13
N ASP A 250 -6.45 2.51 -8.00
CA ASP A 250 -7.88 2.74 -7.77
C ASP A 250 -8.80 1.60 -8.24
N THR A 251 -8.28 0.66 -9.05
CA THR A 251 -9.03 -0.48 -9.58
C THR A 251 -8.44 -1.81 -9.10
N ALA A 252 -7.35 -2.28 -9.71
CA ALA A 252 -6.77 -3.60 -9.51
C ALA A 252 -6.33 -3.83 -8.06
N TRP A 253 -5.47 -2.95 -7.56
CA TRP A 253 -4.99 -3.04 -6.17
C TRP A 253 -6.10 -2.74 -5.17
N LYS A 254 -7.01 -1.82 -5.50
CA LYS A 254 -8.17 -1.56 -4.64
C LYS A 254 -8.97 -2.86 -4.43
N TYR A 255 -9.22 -3.63 -5.49
CA TYR A 255 -9.94 -4.90 -5.40
C TYR A 255 -9.29 -5.87 -4.40
N VAL A 256 -8.00 -6.13 -4.60
CA VAL A 256 -7.18 -6.97 -3.72
C VAL A 256 -7.30 -6.47 -2.27
N SER A 257 -7.18 -5.16 -2.07
CA SER A 257 -7.20 -4.56 -0.74
C SER A 257 -8.57 -4.61 -0.04
N GLU A 258 -9.69 -4.63 -0.77
CA GLU A 258 -11.01 -4.78 -0.15
C GLU A 258 -11.25 -6.23 0.31
N ILE A 259 -10.73 -7.22 -0.41
CA ILE A 259 -10.73 -8.63 0.04
C ILE A 259 -9.90 -8.75 1.32
N ILE A 260 -8.69 -8.18 1.34
CA ILE A 260 -7.84 -8.16 2.53
C ILE A 260 -8.57 -7.45 3.69
N SER A 261 -9.22 -6.31 3.44
CA SER A 261 -9.93 -5.57 4.47
C SER A 261 -11.07 -6.38 5.09
N LYS A 262 -11.88 -7.02 4.25
CA LYS A 262 -12.94 -7.93 4.67
C LYS A 262 -12.40 -9.05 5.59
N SER A 263 -11.27 -9.65 5.23
CA SER A 263 -10.65 -10.75 5.98
C SER A 263 -9.89 -10.32 7.24
N THR A 264 -9.55 -9.04 7.36
CA THR A 264 -8.72 -8.49 8.47
C THR A 264 -9.49 -7.53 9.38
N ALA A 265 -10.79 -7.35 9.16
CA ALA A 265 -11.64 -6.50 9.99
C ALA A 265 -11.66 -6.98 11.45
N GLN A 266 -11.28 -6.09 12.37
CA GLN A 266 -11.22 -6.35 13.80
C GLN A 266 -11.89 -5.23 14.59
N GLY A 267 -12.13 -5.49 15.88
CA GLY A 267 -12.65 -4.53 16.86
C GLY A 267 -14.15 -4.36 16.87
N THR A 268 -14.62 -3.27 17.49
CA THR A 268 -16.00 -3.10 17.97
C THR A 268 -17.06 -3.17 16.86
N ASN A 269 -16.79 -2.59 15.69
CA ASN A 269 -17.69 -2.70 14.52
C ASN A 269 -17.04 -3.43 13.34
N SER A 270 -16.38 -4.56 13.60
CA SER A 270 -15.81 -5.38 12.52
C SER A 270 -16.85 -5.81 11.47
N SER A 271 -18.11 -6.04 11.87
CA SER A 271 -19.20 -6.36 10.94
C SER A 271 -19.52 -5.21 9.97
N GLU A 272 -19.42 -3.95 10.42
CA GLU A 272 -19.61 -2.78 9.55
C GLU A 272 -18.47 -2.65 8.55
N LEU A 273 -17.22 -2.89 8.98
CA LEU A 273 -16.05 -2.93 8.09
C LEU A 273 -16.20 -4.03 7.03
N VAL A 274 -16.59 -5.23 7.43
CA VAL A 274 -16.86 -6.36 6.50
C VAL A 274 -17.96 -6.01 5.50
N THR A 275 -19.05 -5.38 5.97
CA THR A 275 -20.16 -4.97 5.13
C THR A 275 -19.74 -3.89 4.13
N ALA A 276 -18.96 -2.90 4.57
CA ALA A 276 -18.44 -1.85 3.72
C ALA A 276 -17.50 -2.40 2.63
N ALA A 277 -16.54 -3.25 3.02
CA ALA A 277 -15.63 -3.90 2.08
C ALA A 277 -16.38 -4.76 1.05
N SER A 278 -17.35 -5.56 1.50
CA SER A 278 -18.18 -6.38 0.60
C SER A 278 -18.96 -5.52 -0.40
N GLY A 279 -19.54 -4.41 0.05
CA GLY A 279 -20.24 -3.48 -0.86
C GLY A 279 -19.31 -2.78 -1.85
N GLU A 280 -18.04 -2.54 -1.50
CA GLU A 280 -17.04 -2.02 -2.44
C GLU A 280 -16.59 -3.10 -3.45
N ILE A 281 -16.44 -4.35 -3.03
CA ILE A 281 -16.17 -5.49 -3.93
C ILE A 281 -17.28 -5.62 -4.98
N GLU A 282 -18.56 -5.61 -4.57
CA GLU A 282 -19.70 -5.66 -5.50
C GLU A 282 -19.72 -4.50 -6.52
N LYS A 283 -19.33 -3.29 -6.07
CA LYS A 283 -19.20 -2.13 -6.96
C LYS A 283 -18.04 -2.30 -7.93
N LEU A 284 -16.93 -2.88 -7.50
CA LEU A 284 -15.79 -3.15 -8.37
C LEU A 284 -16.15 -4.24 -9.40
N ASP A 285 -16.84 -5.30 -8.98
CA ASP A 285 -17.36 -6.33 -9.88
C ASP A 285 -18.28 -5.77 -10.94
N SER A 286 -19.28 -4.98 -10.56
CA SER A 286 -20.25 -4.41 -11.51
C SER A 286 -19.63 -3.41 -12.49
N ARG A 287 -18.47 -2.83 -12.15
CA ARG A 287 -17.74 -1.87 -12.99
C ARG A 287 -16.60 -2.49 -13.79
N HIS A 288 -16.15 -3.69 -13.42
CA HIS A 288 -15.05 -4.34 -14.10
C HIS A 288 -15.46 -4.69 -15.53
N ARG A 289 -14.76 -4.07 -16.49
CA ARG A 289 -14.92 -4.29 -17.93
C ARG A 289 -13.55 -4.50 -18.58
N GLY A 290 -12.59 -4.96 -17.78
CA GLY A 290 -11.18 -4.89 -18.11
C GLY A 290 -10.56 -3.52 -17.88
N VAL A 291 -9.45 -3.26 -18.57
CA VAL A 291 -8.75 -1.97 -18.57
C VAL A 291 -9.68 -0.86 -19.08
N PRO A 292 -9.77 0.31 -18.41
CA PRO A 292 -10.56 1.43 -18.88
C PRO A 292 -10.15 1.88 -20.30
N GLU A 293 -11.13 2.00 -21.21
CA GLU A 293 -10.90 2.48 -22.59
C GLU A 293 -10.15 3.82 -22.65
N GLN A 294 -10.37 4.69 -21.66
CA GLN A 294 -9.67 5.97 -21.55
C GLN A 294 -8.17 5.80 -21.31
N LEU A 295 -7.77 4.78 -20.52
CA LEU A 295 -6.36 4.48 -20.29
C LEU A 295 -5.72 3.90 -21.56
N MET A 296 -6.40 2.96 -22.22
CA MET A 296 -5.93 2.42 -23.50
C MET A 296 -5.77 3.52 -24.56
N SER A 297 -6.74 4.43 -24.69
CA SER A 297 -6.65 5.57 -25.61
C SER A 297 -5.47 6.46 -25.27
N LEU A 298 -5.22 6.74 -23.99
CA LEU A 298 -4.08 7.57 -23.57
C LEU A 298 -2.73 6.93 -23.95
N ILE A 299 -2.58 5.62 -23.76
CA ILE A 299 -1.36 4.89 -24.10
C ILE A 299 -1.19 4.81 -25.63
N ALA A 300 -2.29 4.59 -26.36
CA ALA A 300 -2.31 4.59 -27.82
C ALA A 300 -1.92 5.96 -28.41
N ASP A 301 -2.50 7.05 -27.87
CA ASP A 301 -2.19 8.42 -28.27
C ASP A 301 -0.73 8.80 -27.96
N ALA A 302 -0.14 8.12 -26.98
CA ALA A 302 1.28 8.21 -26.65
C ALA A 302 2.15 7.21 -27.45
N ASP A 303 1.58 6.44 -28.38
CA ASP A 303 2.30 5.46 -29.19
C ASP A 303 3.10 4.45 -28.34
N LEU A 304 2.56 4.11 -27.17
CA LEU A 304 3.14 3.16 -26.21
C LEU A 304 2.36 1.83 -26.15
N LEU A 305 1.44 1.61 -27.07
CA LEU A 305 0.82 0.31 -27.27
C LEU A 305 1.59 -0.46 -28.35
N PRO A 306 2.01 -1.70 -28.09
CA PRO A 306 2.69 -2.49 -29.09
C PRO A 306 1.72 -2.94 -30.19
N SER A 307 2.25 -3.01 -31.40
CA SER A 307 1.64 -3.66 -32.55
C SER A 307 2.18 -5.09 -32.69
N PRO A 308 1.53 -5.97 -33.46
CA PRO A 308 2.04 -7.33 -33.71
C PRO A 308 3.46 -7.37 -34.28
N GLU A 309 3.91 -6.32 -34.98
CA GLU A 309 5.25 -6.22 -35.57
C GLU A 309 6.34 -5.95 -34.52
N ASP A 310 5.98 -5.38 -33.37
CA ASP A 310 6.91 -5.05 -32.29
C ASP A 310 7.38 -6.28 -31.50
N PHE A 311 6.63 -7.39 -31.60
CA PHE A 311 6.98 -8.67 -30.96
C PHE A 311 7.91 -9.54 -31.81
N ASP A 312 8.20 -9.17 -33.07
CA ASP A 312 8.90 -10.02 -34.05
C ASP A 312 10.44 -9.91 -33.98
N ILE A 313 11.00 -9.44 -32.86
CA ILE A 313 12.45 -9.13 -32.73
C ILE A 313 13.31 -10.38 -32.43
N THR A 314 12.73 -11.57 -32.21
CA THR A 314 13.51 -12.81 -32.03
C THR A 314 13.16 -13.88 -33.06
N SER A 315 13.70 -13.74 -34.26
CA SER A 315 14.10 -14.90 -35.05
C SER A 315 15.52 -14.71 -35.58
N ASP A 316 16.46 -14.60 -34.64
CA ASP A 316 17.86 -14.96 -34.92
C ASP A 316 17.97 -16.48 -34.72
N PRO A 317 18.12 -17.29 -35.79
CA PRO A 317 18.07 -18.75 -35.71
C PRO A 317 19.25 -19.40 -34.98
N ASP A 318 20.21 -18.60 -34.47
CA ASP A 318 21.43 -19.08 -33.80
C ASP A 318 21.50 -18.78 -32.29
N SER A 319 20.48 -18.18 -31.67
CA SER A 319 20.45 -17.97 -30.21
C SER A 319 19.84 -19.16 -29.46
N GLU A 320 20.67 -19.99 -28.79
CA GLU A 320 20.29 -21.10 -27.89
C GLU A 320 19.61 -20.63 -26.57
N SER A 321 18.70 -19.64 -26.63
CA SER A 321 17.97 -19.11 -25.46
C SER A 321 16.46 -19.38 -25.53
N GLY A 322 15.99 -20.08 -26.56
CA GLY A 322 14.57 -20.23 -26.90
C GLY A 322 13.75 -21.25 -26.09
N GLU A 323 14.24 -21.79 -24.98
CA GLU A 323 13.54 -22.86 -24.23
C GLU A 323 12.99 -22.46 -22.85
N GLN A 324 12.94 -21.17 -22.47
CA GLN A 324 12.48 -20.79 -21.12
C GLN A 324 11.24 -19.88 -21.01
N PHE A 325 10.63 -19.45 -22.11
CA PHE A 325 9.49 -18.51 -22.07
C PHE A 325 8.10 -19.12 -22.36
N VAL A 326 7.99 -20.44 -22.55
CA VAL A 326 6.71 -21.07 -22.95
C VAL A 326 5.95 -21.75 -21.79
N ASP A 327 6.54 -21.88 -20.60
CA ASP A 327 5.95 -22.73 -19.56
C ASP A 327 4.93 -22.03 -18.62
N LEU A 328 4.88 -20.69 -18.59
CA LEU A 328 3.94 -19.98 -17.70
C LEU A 328 2.55 -19.77 -18.33
N SER A 329 2.46 -19.61 -19.66
CA SER A 329 1.17 -19.44 -20.34
C SER A 329 0.29 -20.70 -20.31
N GLU A 330 0.90 -21.89 -20.28
CA GLU A 330 0.15 -23.15 -20.15
C GLU A 330 -0.39 -23.36 -18.73
N GLU A 331 0.31 -22.86 -17.71
CA GLU A 331 -0.17 -22.91 -16.32
C GLU A 331 -1.39 -22.00 -16.13
N TYR A 332 -1.42 -20.80 -16.73
CA TYR A 332 -2.58 -19.90 -16.72
C TYR A 332 -3.80 -20.44 -17.48
N ALA A 333 -3.60 -21.16 -18.59
CA ALA A 333 -4.69 -21.78 -19.34
C ALA A 333 -5.31 -23.00 -18.64
N SER A 334 -4.60 -23.59 -17.66
CA SER A 334 -5.07 -24.77 -16.92
C SER A 334 -5.92 -24.44 -15.68
N LEU A 335 -6.01 -23.16 -15.31
CA LEU A 335 -6.74 -22.65 -14.14
C LEU A 335 -8.04 -21.90 -14.48
N SER A 336 -8.43 -21.81 -15.76
CA SER A 336 -9.72 -21.28 -16.25
C SER A 336 -10.77 -22.37 -16.47
#